data_AF-A0A7I8CKF7-F1
#
_entry.id   AF-A0A7I8CKF7-F1
#
_cell.length_a   1.000
_cell.length_b   1.000
_cell.length_c   1.000
_cell.angle_alpha   90.00
_cell.angle_beta   90.00
_cell.angle_gamma   90.00
#
_symmetry.space_group_name_H-M   'P 1'
#
loop_
_entity.id
_entity.type
_entity.pdbx_description
1 polymer ?
#
loop_
_entity_poly.entity_id
_entity_poly.type
_entity_poly.pdbx_seq_one_letter_code
_entity_poly.pdbx_strand_id
1 'polypeptide(L)'
;MTRTHDDVNDLSNVALHQVNAVNETTQHLMDARINLSRAGTRMVRGGAEPTDIVQHAREQLTAADRSFTAFMNAPKLNDENNARAAALNEKYQKIHTALGELAQYLDAGNIQAFLDQPTQGMQDAYLTELHNFTQFGDATGRASMDSIDERQTLFRSVGLVILALLLAGTGAFTWHCGAASWVRWKRRAGTSSASRKAA
;
A
#
# COMPACT_ATOMS: atom_id res chain seq x y z
N MET A 1 -16.75 -15.98 7.59
CA MET A 1 -16.53 -14.50 7.49
C MET A 1 -15.05 -14.15 7.29
N THR A 2 -14.20 -15.05 6.77
CA THR A 2 -12.76 -14.82 6.54
C THR A 2 -12.45 -14.18 5.19
N ARG A 3 -13.25 -14.48 4.15
CA ARG A 3 -13.03 -14.06 2.75
C ARG A 3 -12.80 -12.55 2.55
N THR A 4 -13.54 -11.69 3.26
CA THR A 4 -13.39 -10.23 3.12
C THR A 4 -12.05 -9.70 3.67
N HIS A 5 -11.47 -10.33 4.69
CA HIS A 5 -10.19 -9.86 5.24
C HIS A 5 -9.02 -10.25 4.34
N ASP A 6 -9.09 -11.46 3.77
CA ASP A 6 -8.08 -11.97 2.85
C ASP A 6 -8.07 -11.13 1.56
N ASP A 7 -9.24 -10.84 0.98
CA ASP A 7 -9.36 -10.00 -0.24
C ASP A 7 -8.79 -8.59 -0.03
N VAL A 8 -9.03 -7.95 1.11
CA VAL A 8 -8.58 -6.57 1.40
C VAL A 8 -7.06 -6.50 1.62
N ASN A 9 -6.48 -7.49 2.29
CA ASN A 9 -5.04 -7.60 2.45
C ASN A 9 -4.37 -7.86 1.08
N ASP A 10 -4.95 -8.71 0.25
CA ASP A 10 -4.44 -9.01 -1.09
C ASP A 10 -4.46 -7.78 -2.01
N LEU A 11 -5.53 -6.98 -1.99
CA LEU A 11 -5.61 -5.73 -2.75
C LEU A 11 -4.55 -4.71 -2.30
N SER A 12 -4.36 -4.55 -0.98
CA SER A 12 -3.32 -3.67 -0.41
C SER A 12 -1.93 -4.12 -0.82
N ASN A 13 -1.64 -5.42 -0.73
CA ASN A 13 -0.35 -5.98 -1.10
C ASN A 13 -0.05 -5.73 -2.58
N VAL A 14 -1.02 -5.97 -3.46
CA VAL A 14 -0.88 -5.70 -4.90
C VAL A 14 -0.62 -4.21 -5.16
N ALA A 15 -1.38 -3.30 -4.53
CA ALA A 15 -1.18 -1.86 -4.70
C ALA A 15 0.22 -1.42 -4.24
N LEU A 16 0.69 -1.91 -3.09
CA LEU A 16 2.04 -1.63 -2.58
C LEU A 16 3.13 -2.17 -3.51
N HIS A 17 2.99 -3.39 -4.02
CA HIS A 17 3.93 -3.97 -4.98
C HIS A 17 4.02 -3.14 -6.27
N GLN A 18 2.89 -2.70 -6.80
CA GLN A 18 2.86 -1.83 -7.98
C GLN A 18 3.56 -0.49 -7.72
N VAL A 19 3.22 0.19 -6.61
CA VAL A 19 3.81 1.49 -6.23
C VAL A 19 5.33 1.37 -6.02
N ASN A 20 5.79 0.32 -5.35
CA ASN A 20 7.22 0.10 -5.13
C ASN A 20 7.98 -0.07 -6.46
N ALA A 21 7.45 -0.87 -7.38
CA ALA A 21 8.08 -1.11 -8.67
C ALA A 21 8.16 0.16 -9.55
N VAL A 22 7.14 1.02 -9.56
CA VAL A 22 7.19 2.28 -10.32
C VAL A 22 8.09 3.32 -9.66
N ASN A 23 8.21 3.31 -8.33
CA ASN A 23 9.16 4.15 -7.61
C ASN A 23 10.62 3.74 -7.90
N GLU A 24 10.91 2.45 -7.90
CA GLU A 24 12.23 1.92 -8.30
C GLU A 24 12.57 2.29 -9.75
N THR A 25 11.60 2.13 -10.66
CA THR A 25 11.74 2.60 -12.06
C THR A 25 12.10 4.08 -12.13
N THR A 26 11.40 4.91 -11.36
CA THR A 26 11.63 6.36 -11.34
C THR A 26 13.03 6.69 -10.87
N GLN A 27 13.53 6.02 -9.81
CA GLN A 27 14.88 6.22 -9.30
C GLN A 27 15.93 5.95 -10.39
N HIS A 28 15.80 4.83 -11.11
CA HIS A 28 16.69 4.48 -12.21
C HIS A 28 16.64 5.50 -13.35
N LEU A 29 15.45 5.94 -13.77
CA LEU A 29 15.31 6.97 -14.80
C LEU A 29 15.94 8.31 -14.40
N MET A 30 15.80 8.72 -13.13
CA MET A 30 16.41 9.95 -12.63
C MET A 30 17.93 9.84 -12.56
N ASP A 31 18.48 8.70 -12.12
CA ASP A 31 19.93 8.47 -12.10
C ASP A 31 20.53 8.46 -13.51
N ALA A 32 19.86 7.79 -14.47
CA ALA A 32 20.24 7.83 -15.88
C ALA A 32 20.30 9.27 -16.40
N ARG A 33 19.24 10.06 -16.18
CA ARG A 33 19.17 11.46 -16.63
C ARG A 33 20.26 12.33 -15.99
N ILE A 34 20.51 12.18 -14.69
CA ILE A 34 21.55 12.95 -13.98
C ILE A 34 22.93 12.66 -14.58
N ASN A 35 23.25 11.38 -14.83
CA ASN A 35 24.53 11.00 -15.42
C ASN A 35 24.67 11.50 -16.86
N LEU A 36 23.63 11.39 -17.68
CA LEU A 36 23.62 11.94 -19.04
C LEU A 36 23.79 13.47 -19.05
N SER A 37 23.12 14.19 -18.14
CA SER A 37 23.27 15.64 -17.98
C SER A 37 24.70 16.05 -17.59
N ARG A 38 25.31 15.30 -16.66
CA ARG A 38 26.71 15.49 -16.27
C ARG A 38 27.66 15.24 -17.44
N ALA A 39 27.43 14.15 -18.19
CA ALA A 39 28.22 13.82 -19.37
C ALA A 39 28.12 14.90 -20.46
N GLY A 40 26.90 15.30 -20.81
CA GLY A 40 26.64 16.37 -21.76
C GLY A 40 27.30 17.69 -21.35
N THR A 41 27.19 18.09 -20.08
CA THR A 41 27.85 19.31 -19.57
C THR A 41 29.36 19.27 -19.73
N ARG A 42 29.99 18.11 -19.48
CA ARG A 42 31.44 17.93 -19.69
C ARG A 42 31.81 18.09 -21.17
N MET A 43 31.02 17.50 -22.07
CA MET A 43 31.28 17.57 -23.50
C MET A 43 31.02 18.97 -24.10
N VAL A 44 29.99 19.68 -23.63
CA VAL A 44 29.74 21.09 -23.97
C VAL A 44 30.95 21.98 -23.64
N ARG A 45 31.71 21.64 -22.59
CA ARG A 45 32.94 22.36 -22.19
C ARG A 45 34.18 21.92 -22.98
N GLY A 46 34.02 21.14 -24.05
CA GLY A 46 35.11 20.64 -24.88
C GLY A 46 35.81 19.39 -24.34
N GLY A 47 35.24 18.74 -23.32
CA GLY A 47 35.74 17.45 -22.84
C GLY A 47 35.38 16.32 -23.79
N ALA A 48 36.23 15.28 -23.85
CA ALA A 48 35.84 14.02 -24.46
C ALA A 48 34.68 13.36 -23.67
N GLU A 49 33.95 12.46 -24.33
CA GLU A 49 32.87 11.70 -23.72
C GLU A 49 33.35 10.94 -22.46
N PRO A 50 32.67 11.09 -21.32
CA PRO A 50 32.91 10.24 -20.16
C PRO A 50 32.16 8.90 -20.33
N THR A 51 32.78 7.98 -21.08
CA THR A 51 32.17 6.70 -21.46
C THR A 51 31.70 5.87 -20.25
N ASP A 52 32.37 5.97 -19.10
CA ASP A 52 31.96 5.33 -17.84
C ASP A 52 30.63 5.89 -17.31
N ILE A 53 30.45 7.21 -17.36
CA ILE A 53 29.23 7.88 -16.91
C ILE A 53 28.06 7.57 -17.85
N VAL A 54 28.31 7.57 -19.16
CA VAL A 54 27.28 7.23 -20.17
C VAL A 54 26.90 5.75 -20.07
N GLN A 55 27.88 4.87 -19.85
CA GLN A 55 27.62 3.45 -19.64
C GLN A 55 26.79 3.19 -18.37
N HIS A 56 27.10 3.85 -17.25
CA HIS A 56 26.27 3.77 -16.04
C HIS A 56 24.82 4.21 -16.32
N ALA A 57 24.61 5.28 -17.09
CA ALA A 57 23.27 5.70 -17.46
C ALA A 57 22.50 4.62 -18.27
N ARG A 58 23.17 3.90 -19.18
CA ARG A 58 22.57 2.78 -19.94
C ARG A 58 22.20 1.61 -19.03
N GLU A 59 23.03 1.32 -18.03
CA GLU A 59 22.75 0.30 -17.02
C GLU A 59 21.52 0.68 -16.18
N GLN A 60 21.38 1.96 -15.82
CA GLN A 60 20.19 2.46 -15.15
C GLN A 60 18.94 2.37 -16.04
N LEU A 61 19.02 2.66 -17.34
CA LEU A 61 17.88 2.45 -18.26
C LEU A 61 17.46 0.97 -18.31
N THR A 62 18.43 0.07 -18.35
CA THR A 62 18.16 -1.38 -18.31
C THR A 62 17.55 -1.81 -16.97
N ALA A 63 17.98 -1.22 -15.86
CA ALA A 63 17.39 -1.48 -14.55
C ALA A 63 15.95 -0.95 -14.46
N ALA A 64 15.70 0.24 -15.02
CA ALA A 64 14.35 0.80 -15.16
C ALA A 64 13.43 -0.13 -15.97
N ASP A 65 13.91 -0.74 -17.05
CA ASP A 65 13.13 -1.73 -17.83
C ASP A 65 12.69 -2.92 -16.97
N ARG A 66 13.58 -3.43 -16.11
CA ARG A 66 13.28 -4.57 -15.24
C ARG A 66 12.21 -4.23 -14.23
N SER A 67 12.36 -3.13 -13.50
CA SER A 67 11.38 -2.69 -12.49
C SER A 67 10.04 -2.31 -13.14
N PHE A 68 10.06 -1.68 -14.32
CA PHE A 68 8.84 -1.31 -15.02
C PHE A 68 8.11 -2.53 -15.59
N THR A 69 8.84 -3.53 -16.07
CA THR A 69 8.27 -4.82 -16.47
C THR A 69 7.61 -5.53 -15.28
N ALA A 70 8.24 -5.50 -14.10
CA ALA A 70 7.65 -6.04 -12.88
C ALA A 70 6.33 -5.32 -12.52
N PHE A 71 6.30 -3.99 -12.63
CA PHE A 71 5.08 -3.21 -12.48
C PHE A 71 3.98 -3.60 -13.48
N MET A 72 4.31 -3.71 -14.76
CA MET A 72 3.34 -4.05 -15.80
C MET A 72 2.77 -5.46 -15.63
N ASN A 73 3.59 -6.41 -15.16
CA ASN A 73 3.19 -7.79 -14.90
C ASN A 73 2.47 -7.99 -13.56
N ALA A 74 2.50 -7.00 -12.65
CA ALA A 74 1.78 -7.10 -11.39
C ALA A 74 0.27 -7.24 -11.62
N PRO A 75 -0.45 -8.03 -10.79
CA PRO A 75 -1.91 -8.17 -10.87
C PRO A 75 -2.59 -6.81 -10.87
N LYS A 76 -3.70 -6.69 -11.59
CA LYS A 76 -4.43 -5.42 -11.75
C LYS A 76 -5.71 -5.47 -10.93
N LEU A 77 -5.96 -4.42 -10.16
CA LEU A 77 -7.02 -4.40 -9.15
C LEU A 77 -8.42 -4.26 -9.78
N ASN A 78 -8.52 -3.44 -10.83
CA ASN A 78 -9.74 -3.13 -11.56
C ASN A 78 -9.40 -2.43 -12.90
N ASP A 79 -10.42 -2.08 -13.67
CA ASP A 79 -10.26 -1.39 -14.96
C ASP A 79 -9.60 0.00 -14.83
N GLU A 80 -9.83 0.71 -13.72
CA GLU A 80 -9.18 1.98 -13.46
C GLU A 80 -7.67 1.82 -13.24
N ASN A 81 -7.26 0.82 -12.47
CA ASN A 81 -5.85 0.47 -12.27
C ASN A 81 -5.18 0.08 -13.60
N ASN A 82 -5.88 -0.66 -14.46
CA ASN A 82 -5.43 -0.96 -15.82
C ASN A 82 -5.22 0.30 -16.67
N ALA A 83 -6.20 1.20 -16.68
CA ALA A 83 -6.13 2.45 -17.46
C ALA A 83 -4.98 3.35 -16.99
N ARG A 84 -4.80 3.50 -15.67
CA ARG A 84 -3.70 4.28 -15.08
C ARG A 84 -2.33 3.65 -15.39
N ALA A 85 -2.23 2.32 -15.33
CA ALA A 85 -1.00 1.64 -15.72
C ALA A 85 -0.65 1.83 -17.21
N ALA A 86 -1.66 1.80 -18.09
CA ALA A 86 -1.46 2.05 -19.52
C ALA A 86 -1.03 3.51 -19.80
N ALA A 87 -1.64 4.48 -19.12
CA ALA A 87 -1.27 5.89 -19.22
C ALA A 87 0.18 6.13 -18.74
N LEU A 88 0.56 5.53 -17.61
CA LEU A 88 1.93 5.60 -17.10
C LEU A 88 2.93 4.94 -18.06
N ASN A 89 2.59 3.80 -18.66
CA ASN A 89 3.41 3.14 -19.68
C ASN A 89 3.66 4.05 -20.89
N GLU A 90 2.65 4.75 -21.39
CA GLU A 90 2.84 5.68 -22.51
C GLU A 90 3.89 6.77 -22.17
N LYS A 91 3.88 7.31 -20.95
CA LYS A 91 4.85 8.34 -20.54
C LYS A 91 6.22 7.75 -20.26
N TYR A 92 6.28 6.56 -19.66
CA TYR A 92 7.51 5.81 -19.44
C TYR A 92 8.27 5.57 -20.73
N GLN A 93 7.60 5.05 -21.77
CA GLN A 93 8.24 4.78 -23.06
C GLN A 93 8.83 6.04 -23.68
N LYS A 94 8.15 7.19 -23.56
CA LYS A 94 8.63 8.47 -24.06
C LYS A 94 9.90 8.94 -23.36
N ILE A 95 9.91 8.96 -22.01
CA ILE A 95 11.10 9.41 -21.28
C ILE A 95 12.25 8.42 -21.42
N HIS A 96 11.99 7.10 -21.40
CA HIS A 96 13.03 6.08 -21.58
C HIS A 96 13.69 6.18 -22.95
N THR A 97 12.89 6.25 -24.02
CA THR A 97 13.39 6.43 -25.39
C THR A 97 14.24 7.69 -25.50
N ALA A 98 13.74 8.81 -24.96
CA ALA A 98 14.46 10.08 -24.98
C ALA A 98 15.81 10.00 -24.27
N LEU A 99 15.89 9.37 -23.09
CA LEU A 99 17.16 9.17 -22.39
C LEU A 99 18.10 8.24 -23.16
N GLY A 100 17.58 7.22 -23.84
CA GLY A 100 18.35 6.37 -24.75
C GLY A 100 18.95 7.16 -25.93
N GLU A 101 18.17 8.04 -26.54
CA GLU A 101 18.64 8.97 -27.58
C GLU A 101 19.71 9.93 -27.07
N LEU A 102 19.57 10.47 -25.86
CA LEU A 102 20.61 11.31 -25.26
C LEU A 102 21.94 10.57 -25.16
N ALA A 103 21.92 9.30 -24.74
CA ALA A 103 23.13 8.48 -24.70
C ALA A 103 23.74 8.29 -26.11
N GLN A 104 22.91 8.02 -27.13
CA GLN A 104 23.36 7.90 -28.51
C GLN A 104 23.95 9.21 -29.07
N TYR A 105 23.37 10.36 -28.72
CA TYR A 105 23.90 11.66 -29.13
C TYR A 105 25.27 11.94 -28.52
N LEU A 106 25.49 11.55 -27.26
CA LEU A 106 26.80 11.65 -26.61
C LEU A 106 27.82 10.73 -27.28
N ASP A 107 27.50 9.46 -27.53
CA ASP A 107 28.38 8.53 -28.26
C ASP A 107 28.82 9.09 -29.62
N ALA A 108 27.88 9.73 -30.33
CA ALA A 108 28.11 10.31 -31.66
C ALA A 108 28.80 11.68 -31.62
N GLY A 109 29.04 12.25 -30.44
CA GLY A 109 29.52 13.63 -30.28
C GLY A 109 28.54 14.70 -30.78
N ASN A 110 27.27 14.34 -30.98
CA ASN A 110 26.23 15.23 -31.49
C ASN A 110 25.61 16.06 -30.34
N ILE A 111 26.41 16.99 -29.82
CA ILE A 111 26.02 17.84 -28.68
C ILE A 111 24.83 18.73 -29.01
N GLN A 112 24.67 19.16 -30.26
CA GLN A 112 23.52 19.97 -30.66
C GLN A 112 22.20 19.20 -30.50
N ALA A 113 22.12 17.96 -31.01
CA ALA A 113 20.93 17.13 -30.83
C ALA A 113 20.65 16.79 -29.35
N PHE A 114 21.70 16.58 -28.56
CA PHE A 114 21.58 16.41 -27.11
C PHE A 114 20.92 17.64 -26.44
N LEU A 115 21.32 18.85 -26.82
CA LEU A 115 20.78 20.10 -26.26
C LEU A 115 19.37 20.44 -26.77
N ASP A 116 19.05 20.06 -28.01
CA ASP A 116 17.77 20.37 -28.65
C ASP A 116 16.62 19.46 -28.18
N GLN A 117 16.93 18.31 -27.58
CA GLN A 117 15.89 17.38 -27.12
C GLN A 117 15.08 17.98 -25.95
N PRO A 118 13.73 18.03 -26.03
CA PRO A 118 12.88 18.61 -24.99
C PRO A 118 12.65 17.64 -23.81
N THR A 119 13.72 17.07 -23.23
CA THR A 119 13.65 15.99 -22.23
C THR A 119 12.89 16.38 -20.96
N GLN A 120 12.94 17.66 -20.56
CA GLN A 120 12.26 18.12 -19.35
C GLN A 120 10.74 17.93 -19.42
N GLY A 121 10.11 18.30 -20.55
CA GLY A 121 8.65 18.14 -20.70
C GLY A 121 8.22 16.67 -20.68
N MET A 122 9.05 15.76 -21.19
CA MET A 122 8.80 14.31 -21.14
C MET A 122 8.94 13.77 -19.71
N GLN A 123 9.92 14.26 -18.95
CA GLN A 123 10.07 13.93 -17.54
C GLN A 123 8.88 14.43 -16.71
N ASP A 124 8.45 15.68 -16.90
CA ASP A 124 7.33 16.27 -16.15
C ASP A 124 6.02 15.52 -16.44
N ALA A 125 5.79 15.11 -17.69
CA ALA A 125 4.64 14.31 -18.07
C ALA A 125 4.67 12.93 -17.40
N TYR A 126 5.84 12.27 -17.34
CA TYR A 126 6.01 11.01 -16.62
C TYR A 126 5.77 11.16 -15.12
N LEU A 127 6.36 12.15 -14.46
CA LEU A 127 6.23 12.37 -13.02
C LEU A 127 4.81 12.75 -12.62
N THR A 128 4.10 13.50 -13.46
CA THR A 128 2.68 13.80 -13.27
C THR A 128 1.85 12.51 -13.28
N GLU A 129 2.06 11.65 -14.27
CA GLU A 129 1.29 10.41 -14.37
C GLU A 129 1.69 9.39 -13.29
N LEU A 130 2.97 9.37 -12.90
CA LEU A 130 3.45 8.62 -11.75
C LEU A 130 2.72 9.06 -10.48
N HIS A 131 2.60 10.36 -10.23
CA HIS A 131 1.88 10.90 -9.08
C HIS A 131 0.40 10.49 -9.09
N ASN A 132 -0.26 10.58 -10.26
CA ASN A 132 -1.64 10.12 -10.43
C ASN A 132 -1.80 8.63 -10.11
N PHE A 133 -0.83 7.82 -10.52
CA PHE A 133 -0.81 6.38 -10.27
C PHE A 133 -0.58 6.07 -8.79
N THR A 134 0.43 6.68 -8.16
CA THR A 134 0.76 6.42 -6.75
C THR A 134 -0.33 6.93 -5.81
N GLN A 135 -0.99 8.04 -6.11
CA GLN A 135 -2.15 8.52 -5.35
C GLN A 135 -3.31 7.53 -5.39
N PHE A 136 -3.56 6.89 -6.55
CA PHE A 136 -4.55 5.82 -6.67
C PHE A 136 -4.16 4.58 -5.84
N GLY A 137 -2.90 4.18 -5.90
CA GLY A 137 -2.37 3.07 -5.09
C GLY A 137 -2.52 3.31 -3.59
N ASP A 138 -2.14 4.51 -3.13
CA ASP A 138 -2.27 4.97 -1.74
C ASP A 138 -3.73 4.98 -1.26
N ALA A 139 -4.65 5.52 -2.06
CA ALA A 139 -6.07 5.57 -1.72
C ALA A 139 -6.66 4.14 -1.60
N THR A 140 -6.23 3.24 -2.48
CA THR A 140 -6.68 1.84 -2.47
C THR A 140 -6.11 1.08 -1.26
N GLY A 141 -4.85 1.36 -0.89
CA GLY A 141 -4.24 0.83 0.34
C GLY A 141 -4.90 1.35 1.61
N ARG A 142 -5.22 2.65 1.71
CA ARG A 142 -5.88 3.24 2.90
C ARG A 142 -7.34 2.78 3.05
N ALA A 143 -8.12 2.78 1.97
CA ALA A 143 -9.51 2.30 2.00
C ALA A 143 -9.58 0.83 2.47
N SER A 144 -8.58 0.04 2.11
CA SER A 144 -8.41 -1.32 2.60
C SER A 144 -8.19 -1.35 4.12
N MET A 145 -7.32 -0.50 4.67
CA MET A 145 -7.07 -0.40 6.11
C MET A 145 -8.27 0.13 6.91
N ASP A 146 -8.94 1.20 6.45
CA ASP A 146 -10.08 1.80 7.14
C ASP A 146 -11.27 0.83 7.25
N SER A 147 -11.49 0.00 6.20
CA SER A 147 -12.52 -1.04 6.21
C SER A 147 -12.26 -2.15 7.25
N ILE A 148 -10.98 -2.36 7.61
CA ILE A 148 -10.58 -3.32 8.65
C ILE A 148 -10.86 -2.72 10.04
N ASP A 149 -10.52 -1.46 10.26
CA ASP A 149 -10.66 -0.80 11.57
C ASP A 149 -12.12 -0.53 11.97
N GLU A 150 -12.96 -0.08 11.04
CA GLU A 150 -14.40 0.13 11.32
C GLU A 150 -15.09 -1.19 11.69
N ARG A 151 -14.78 -2.26 10.95
CA ARG A 151 -15.42 -3.58 11.13
C ARG A 151 -14.92 -4.29 12.38
N GLN A 152 -13.65 -4.12 12.74
CA GLN A 152 -13.06 -4.67 13.96
C GLN A 152 -13.58 -3.93 15.22
N THR A 153 -13.85 -2.63 15.12
CA THR A 153 -14.51 -1.83 16.17
C THR A 153 -15.97 -2.25 16.38
N LEU A 154 -16.70 -2.50 15.29
CA LEU A 154 -18.07 -3.05 15.34
C LEU A 154 -18.10 -4.46 15.94
N PHE A 155 -17.15 -5.32 15.57
CA PHE A 155 -17.07 -6.68 16.11
C PHE A 155 -16.71 -6.71 17.60
N ARG A 156 -15.75 -5.87 18.04
CA ARG A 156 -15.40 -5.71 19.46
C ARG A 156 -16.56 -5.19 20.29
N SER A 157 -17.27 -4.17 19.81
CA SER A 157 -18.39 -3.59 20.54
C SER A 157 -19.55 -4.58 20.69
N VAL A 158 -19.91 -5.31 19.63
CA VAL A 158 -20.93 -6.38 19.69
C VAL A 158 -20.48 -7.53 20.60
N GLY A 159 -19.21 -7.93 20.53
CA GLY A 159 -18.65 -8.96 21.40
C GLY A 159 -18.72 -8.61 22.89
N LEU A 160 -18.41 -7.35 23.25
CA LEU A 160 -18.51 -6.86 24.63
C LEU A 160 -19.97 -6.80 25.12
N VAL A 161 -20.92 -6.43 24.26
CA VAL A 161 -22.35 -6.41 24.61
C VAL A 161 -22.86 -7.82 24.87
N ILE A 162 -22.54 -8.79 24.02
CA ILE A 162 -22.94 -10.19 24.20
C ILE A 162 -22.32 -10.76 25.49
N LEU A 163 -21.04 -10.48 25.73
CA LEU A 163 -20.35 -10.92 26.95
C LEU A 163 -21.03 -10.34 28.22
N ALA A 164 -21.36 -9.06 28.20
CA ALA A 164 -22.06 -8.40 29.31
C ALA A 164 -23.44 -9.01 29.58
N LEU A 165 -24.20 -9.34 28.52
CA LEU A 165 -25.50 -10.01 28.65
C LEU A 165 -25.39 -11.41 29.24
N LEU A 166 -24.38 -12.19 28.84
CA LEU A 166 -24.13 -13.54 29.38
C LEU A 166 -23.73 -13.50 30.87
N LEU A 167 -22.89 -12.54 31.25
CA LEU A 167 -22.49 -12.35 32.65
C LEU A 167 -23.67 -11.87 33.52
N ALA A 168 -24.53 -10.99 33.01
CA ALA A 168 -25.74 -10.57 33.71
C ALA A 168 -26.73 -11.72 33.91
N GLY A 169 -26.91 -12.58 32.89
CA GLY A 169 -27.79 -13.76 32.97
C GLY A 169 -27.34 -14.78 34.02
N THR A 170 -26.03 -15.06 34.09
CA THR A 170 -25.45 -15.97 35.09
C THR A 170 -25.49 -15.39 36.51
N GLY A 171 -25.27 -14.07 36.66
CA GLY A 171 -25.46 -13.36 37.92
C GLY A 171 -26.91 -13.41 38.43
N ALA A 172 -27.88 -13.20 37.54
CA ALA A 172 -29.30 -13.29 37.88
C ALA A 172 -29.70 -14.72 38.27
N PHE A 173 -29.19 -15.73 37.56
CA PHE A 173 -29.45 -17.14 37.85
C PHE A 173 -28.89 -17.57 39.21
N THR A 174 -27.63 -17.21 39.51
CA THR A 174 -26.99 -17.53 40.78
C THR A 174 -27.63 -16.79 41.96
N TRP A 175 -28.03 -15.54 41.76
CA TRP A 175 -28.74 -14.77 42.78
C TRP A 175 -30.14 -15.33 43.08
N HIS A 176 -30.88 -15.75 42.04
CA HIS A 176 -32.21 -16.34 42.20
C HIS A 176 -32.17 -17.71 42.89
N CYS A 177 -31.21 -18.58 42.51
CA CYS A 177 -30.98 -19.85 43.20
C CYS A 177 -30.51 -19.66 44.65
N GLY A 178 -29.64 -18.69 44.91
CA GLY A 178 -29.18 -18.33 46.24
C GLY A 178 -30.31 -17.84 47.14
N ALA A 179 -31.13 -16.91 46.66
CA ALA A 179 -32.29 -16.38 47.39
C ALA A 179 -33.33 -17.47 47.71
N ALA A 180 -33.61 -18.37 46.75
CA ALA A 180 -34.52 -19.49 46.95
C ALA A 180 -34.01 -20.49 48.01
N SER A 181 -32.69 -20.71 48.08
CA SER A 181 -32.09 -21.58 49.10
C SER A 181 -32.13 -20.95 50.50
N TRP A 182 -31.88 -19.64 50.62
CA TRP A 182 -31.90 -18.91 51.88
C TRP A 182 -33.30 -18.83 52.50
N VAL A 183 -34.32 -18.55 51.67
CA VAL A 183 -35.72 -18.57 52.12
C VAL A 183 -36.15 -19.97 52.59
N ARG A 184 -35.68 -21.03 51.92
CA ARG A 184 -35.97 -22.42 52.29
C ARG A 184 -35.30 -22.82 53.61
N TRP A 185 -34.05 -22.38 53.84
CA TRP A 185 -33.36 -22.56 55.11
C TRP A 185 -34.07 -21.82 56.26
N LYS A 186 -34.50 -20.58 56.03
CA LYS A 186 -35.19 -19.76 57.05
C LYS A 186 -36.53 -20.38 57.51
N ARG A 187 -37.29 -21.00 56.59
CA ARG A 187 -38.52 -21.73 56.94
C ARG A 187 -38.27 -23.01 57.75
N ARG A 188 -37.16 -23.73 57.51
CA ARG A 188 -36.75 -24.87 58.35
C ARG A 188 -36.26 -24.44 59.74
N ALA A 189 -35.52 -23.33 59.82
CA ALA A 189 -35.04 -22.81 61.10
C ALA A 189 -36.19 -22.31 62.00
N GLY A 190 -37.22 -21.69 61.43
CA GLY A 190 -38.39 -21.20 62.19
C GLY A 190 -39.36 -22.27 62.68
N THR A 191 -39.34 -23.47 62.10
CA THR A 191 -40.20 -24.60 62.54
C THR A 191 -39.57 -25.41 63.69
N SER A 192 -38.25 -25.31 63.88
CA SER A 192 -37.53 -25.97 64.98
C SER A 192 -37.75 -25.33 66.37
N SER A 193 -38.21 -24.08 66.45
CA SER A 193 -38.42 -23.39 67.74
C SER A 193 -39.81 -23.61 68.34
N ALA A 194 -40.74 -24.21 67.59
CA ALA A 194 -42.12 -24.42 68.04
C ALA A 194 -42.31 -25.67 68.91
N SER A 195 -41.40 -26.65 68.90
CA SER A 195 -41.52 -27.88 69.70
C SER A 195 -40.89 -27.80 71.11
N ARG A 196 -40.31 -26.65 71.48
CA ARG A 196 -39.58 -26.48 72.76
C ARG A 196 -40.34 -25.66 73.82
N LYS A 197 -41.64 -25.44 73.63
CA LYS A 197 -42.53 -24.71 74.56
C LYS A 197 -43.74 -25.53 75.06
N ALA A 198 -43.69 -26.86 74.96
CA ALA A 198 -44.70 -27.76 75.50
C ALA A 198 -44.03 -28.86 76.34
N ALA A 199 -43.36 -28.46 77.41
CA ALA A 199 -42.96 -29.31 78.52
C ALA A 199 -43.04 -28.49 79.81
#